data_AF-A0A9W6FTB5-F1
#
_entry.id   AF-A0A9W6FTB5-F1
#
_cell.length_a   1.000
_cell.length_b   1.000
_cell.length_c   1.000
_cell.angle_alpha   90.00
_cell.angle_beta   90.00
_cell.angle_gamma   90.00
#
_symmetry.space_group_name_H-M   'P 1'
#
loop_
_entity.id
_entity.type
_entity.pdbx_description
1 polymer ?
#
loop_
_entity_poly.entity_id
_entity_poly.type
_entity_poly.pdbx_seq_one_letter_code
_entity_poly.pdbx_strand_id
1 'polypeptide(L)'
;MLVSMGHISPAVYSVLSEFGYVQEEDVYLEFRQAGSSFTGHVERCVPGVEWNTGNLGQGLSAGAGMALGLQLKKNPARVAVLMGDGEQQKGQIAEARRFAVKYELSNLFGIVDRNHLQIGGSTNQVMPQAIRADYIASRWNVLYVEDGNDFEQVFQALKKVYRHEVDDPTVPSVIVARTVMGKGVSFMENKAKYHGSTLKDDEAARALEELGVENPIPSLREKRSTRKIFQSHFCAPQAYPRIEVGEPRTYGPDERTDNRSAYGAVLEDLARLNNMGEIPKVLGFSCDLEGSVKMQGFHRLSENAFFEAGIQEHHCATLAGAVSKEDFAAFFSTFGVFGVCETYNQHRLNDINETQLKLVCTHVGLDVGEDGQTHQCIDYLSLLQNLYGFSLFMPADPNQTDRVIRHIAENPGNFFVGMGRSKMSPILDEAGAPAFGGAYKFVPGKADWLRRGTHGAILSYGSVLHYAVQAREELAQKHGLQLAVLNFASIKPLDAAAIAEAAKTGLLITAEDHHVDTGLGARVSNVLTDEGTPCRLIRLGVKKYGLSGKPSDLYHSEGIDTEGIVKAVLNAKEKRWLKI
;
A
#
# COMPACT_ATOMS: atom_id res chain seq x y z
N MET A 1 -14.40 -4.19 -16.18
CA MET A 1 -15.37 -3.38 -15.38
C MET A 1 -15.02 -3.55 -13.92
N LEU A 2 -15.11 -2.49 -13.12
CA LEU A 2 -14.86 -2.51 -11.67
C LEU A 2 -16.17 -2.34 -10.92
N VAL A 3 -16.36 -3.12 -9.86
CA VAL A 3 -17.53 -3.02 -8.98
C VAL A 3 -17.08 -2.51 -7.61
N SER A 4 -17.18 -1.20 -7.38
CA SER A 4 -16.74 -0.53 -6.15
C SER A 4 -17.58 -0.93 -4.93
N MET A 5 -18.90 -1.04 -5.14
CA MET A 5 -19.86 -1.52 -4.15
C MET A 5 -19.81 -3.04 -3.98
N GLY A 6 -18.64 -3.58 -3.61
CA GLY A 6 -18.35 -5.02 -3.68
C GLY A 6 -19.33 -5.95 -2.95
N HIS A 7 -20.17 -5.45 -2.04
CA HIS A 7 -21.16 -6.25 -1.32
C HIS A 7 -22.28 -6.82 -2.22
N ILE A 8 -22.41 -6.33 -3.47
CA ILE A 8 -23.31 -6.92 -4.48
C ILE A 8 -22.72 -8.14 -5.20
N SER A 9 -21.72 -8.81 -4.61
CA SER A 9 -21.00 -9.93 -5.24
C SER A 9 -21.90 -11.04 -5.79
N PRO A 10 -23.06 -11.43 -5.19
CA PRO A 10 -23.96 -12.40 -5.81
C PRO A 10 -24.43 -11.98 -7.20
N ALA A 11 -24.78 -10.70 -7.39
CA ALA A 11 -25.23 -10.18 -8.69
C ALA A 11 -24.07 -10.20 -9.70
N VAL A 12 -22.86 -9.84 -9.27
CA VAL A 12 -21.66 -9.87 -10.13
C VAL A 12 -21.34 -11.29 -10.59
N TYR A 13 -21.33 -12.25 -9.67
CA TYR A 13 -21.05 -13.65 -10.00
C TYR A 13 -22.14 -14.26 -10.88
N SER A 14 -23.40 -13.89 -10.68
CA SER A 14 -24.51 -14.32 -11.54
C SER A 14 -24.30 -13.81 -12.98
N VAL A 15 -23.95 -12.54 -13.14
CA VAL A 15 -23.65 -11.98 -14.48
C VAL A 15 -22.43 -12.66 -15.10
N LEU A 16 -21.35 -12.87 -14.35
CA LEU A 16 -20.17 -13.58 -14.85
C LEU A 16 -20.47 -15.02 -15.27
N SER A 17 -21.38 -15.70 -14.57
CA SER A 17 -21.89 -17.03 -14.95
C SER A 17 -22.60 -17.00 -16.30
N GLU A 18 -23.50 -16.03 -16.53
CA GLU A 18 -24.21 -15.86 -17.81
C GLU A 18 -23.25 -15.59 -18.99
N PHE A 19 -22.12 -14.93 -18.73
CA PHE A 19 -21.06 -14.73 -19.72
C PHE A 19 -20.07 -15.91 -19.84
N GLY A 20 -20.28 -16.99 -19.09
CA GLY A 20 -19.46 -18.21 -19.14
C GLY A 20 -18.09 -18.11 -18.47
N TYR A 21 -17.85 -17.09 -17.65
CA TYR A 21 -16.59 -16.96 -16.90
C TYR A 21 -16.47 -17.97 -15.76
N VAL A 22 -17.61 -18.36 -15.18
CA VAL A 22 -17.71 -19.30 -14.07
C VAL A 22 -18.92 -20.22 -14.26
N GLN A 23 -18.91 -21.37 -13.60
CA GLN A 23 -20.07 -22.28 -13.61
C GLN A 23 -21.09 -21.83 -12.57
N GLU A 24 -22.36 -21.78 -12.98
CA GLU A 24 -23.48 -21.33 -12.16
C GLU A 24 -23.62 -22.17 -10.87
N GLU A 25 -23.53 -23.50 -11.01
CA GLU A 25 -23.66 -24.44 -9.90
C GLU A 25 -22.55 -24.23 -8.86
N ASP A 26 -21.33 -23.92 -9.30
CA ASP A 26 -20.23 -23.60 -8.39
C ASP A 26 -20.59 -22.34 -7.58
N VAL A 27 -21.02 -21.26 -8.23
CA VAL A 27 -21.42 -20.02 -7.52
C VAL A 27 -22.41 -20.33 -6.39
N TYR A 28 -23.45 -21.12 -6.63
CA TYR A 28 -24.45 -21.48 -5.60
C TYR A 28 -23.87 -22.32 -4.45
N LEU A 29 -23.07 -23.33 -4.78
CA LEU A 29 -22.55 -24.30 -3.82
C LEU A 29 -21.34 -23.76 -3.04
N GLU A 30 -20.62 -22.79 -3.58
CA GLU A 30 -19.39 -22.26 -3.00
C GLU A 30 -19.53 -20.86 -2.40
N PHE A 31 -20.61 -20.11 -2.71
CA PHE A 31 -20.74 -18.75 -2.23
C PHE A 31 -20.63 -18.65 -0.70
N ARG A 32 -19.67 -17.86 -0.22
CA ARG A 32 -19.32 -17.69 1.21
C ARG A 32 -18.98 -19.02 1.92
N GLN A 33 -18.34 -19.96 1.23
CA GLN A 33 -17.74 -21.15 1.85
C GLN A 33 -16.23 -21.00 1.96
N ALA A 34 -15.64 -21.57 3.01
CA ALA A 34 -14.18 -21.59 3.15
C ALA A 34 -13.55 -22.33 1.96
N GLY A 35 -12.46 -21.78 1.43
CA GLY A 35 -11.78 -22.33 0.24
C GLY A 35 -12.29 -21.82 -1.11
N SER A 36 -13.40 -21.09 -1.13
CA SER A 36 -14.01 -20.56 -2.34
C SER A 36 -13.57 -19.14 -2.63
N SER A 37 -13.36 -18.81 -3.90
CA SER A 37 -13.18 -17.42 -4.37
C SER A 37 -14.50 -16.64 -4.47
N PHE A 38 -15.65 -17.32 -4.40
CA PHE A 38 -16.97 -16.69 -4.41
C PHE A 38 -17.32 -16.17 -3.02
N THR A 39 -16.75 -15.04 -2.62
CA THR A 39 -16.87 -14.53 -1.26
C THR A 39 -18.01 -13.51 -1.11
N GLY A 40 -18.20 -13.02 0.11
CA GLY A 40 -19.23 -12.03 0.41
C GLY A 40 -19.02 -10.67 -0.22
N HIS A 41 -17.84 -10.41 -0.80
CA HIS A 41 -17.55 -9.24 -1.61
C HIS A 41 -16.87 -9.66 -2.91
N VAL A 42 -16.82 -8.77 -3.90
CA VAL A 42 -16.21 -9.05 -5.20
C VAL A 42 -14.70 -9.28 -5.02
N GLU A 43 -14.20 -10.36 -5.60
CA GLU A 43 -12.80 -10.79 -5.50
C GLU A 43 -12.22 -11.20 -6.86
N ARG A 44 -11.02 -10.71 -7.18
CA ARG A 44 -10.21 -10.88 -8.39
C ARG A 44 -9.86 -12.33 -8.72
N CYS A 45 -9.97 -13.22 -7.73
CA CYS A 45 -9.72 -14.64 -7.94
C CYS A 45 -10.92 -15.32 -8.64
N VAL A 46 -12.06 -14.62 -8.74
CA VAL A 46 -13.16 -15.00 -9.63
C VAL A 46 -12.83 -14.51 -11.04
N PRO A 47 -12.81 -15.40 -12.06
CA PRO A 47 -12.60 -15.00 -13.45
C PRO A 47 -13.53 -13.87 -13.89
N GLY A 48 -12.97 -12.85 -14.55
CA GLY A 48 -13.71 -11.65 -14.99
C GLY A 48 -13.80 -10.53 -13.94
N VAL A 49 -13.28 -10.75 -12.72
CA VAL A 49 -13.11 -9.70 -11.71
C VAL A 49 -11.68 -9.18 -11.72
N GLU A 50 -11.52 -7.86 -11.90
CA GLU A 50 -10.18 -7.23 -12.01
C GLU A 50 -9.58 -6.83 -10.65
N TRP A 51 -10.43 -6.56 -9.66
CA TRP A 51 -10.03 -5.93 -8.39
C TRP A 51 -10.94 -6.33 -7.23
N ASN A 52 -10.34 -6.70 -6.09
CA ASN A 52 -11.03 -6.95 -4.82
C ASN A 52 -11.61 -5.64 -4.29
N THR A 53 -12.90 -5.62 -3.97
CA THR A 53 -13.58 -4.47 -3.36
C THR A 53 -14.38 -4.89 -2.13
N GLY A 54 -15.13 -3.97 -1.55
CA GLY A 54 -15.95 -4.18 -0.34
C GLY A 54 -15.71 -3.11 0.71
N ASN A 55 -14.47 -2.65 0.84
CA ASN A 55 -14.20 -1.38 1.49
C ASN A 55 -14.59 -0.23 0.55
N LEU A 56 -15.76 0.33 0.78
CA LEU A 56 -16.39 1.35 -0.07
C LEU A 56 -15.48 2.57 -0.26
N GLY A 57 -15.66 3.23 -1.40
CA GLY A 57 -15.05 4.53 -1.72
C GLY A 57 -13.72 4.45 -2.46
N GLN A 58 -13.19 3.24 -2.70
CA GLN A 58 -11.87 3.06 -3.31
C GLN A 58 -11.93 2.72 -4.81
N GLY A 59 -13.03 2.17 -5.31
CA GLY A 59 -13.10 1.64 -6.68
C GLY A 59 -12.93 2.71 -7.77
N LEU A 60 -13.35 3.96 -7.52
CA LEU A 60 -13.10 5.06 -8.46
C LEU A 60 -11.60 5.41 -8.56
N SER A 61 -10.86 5.31 -7.45
CA SER A 61 -9.41 5.51 -7.45
C SER A 61 -8.70 4.38 -8.19
N ALA A 62 -9.10 3.13 -7.97
CA ALA A 62 -8.58 1.99 -8.70
C ALA A 62 -8.89 2.10 -10.21
N GLY A 63 -10.12 2.51 -10.55
CA GLY A 63 -10.52 2.74 -11.93
C GLY A 63 -9.75 3.86 -12.63
N ALA A 64 -9.45 4.95 -11.92
CA ALA A 64 -8.57 5.98 -12.44
C ALA A 64 -7.15 5.47 -12.71
N GLY A 65 -6.61 4.59 -11.85
CA GLY A 65 -5.31 3.94 -12.09
C GLY A 65 -5.31 3.03 -13.32
N MET A 66 -6.34 2.19 -13.48
CA MET A 66 -6.49 1.35 -14.67
C MET A 66 -6.68 2.18 -15.94
N ALA A 67 -7.51 3.23 -15.88
CA ALA A 67 -7.78 4.12 -17.01
C ALA A 67 -6.51 4.86 -17.45
N LEU A 68 -5.72 5.35 -16.49
CA LEU A 68 -4.43 5.96 -16.74
C LEU A 68 -3.46 4.97 -17.42
N GLY A 69 -3.37 3.74 -16.91
CA GLY A 69 -2.52 2.70 -17.50
C GLY A 69 -2.90 2.38 -18.95
N LEU A 70 -4.20 2.23 -19.23
CA LEU A 70 -4.71 2.02 -20.60
C LEU A 70 -4.41 3.21 -21.52
N GLN A 71 -4.57 4.44 -21.02
CA GLN A 71 -4.26 5.66 -21.76
C GLN A 71 -2.77 5.72 -22.14
N LEU A 72 -1.87 5.44 -21.20
CA LEU A 72 -0.42 5.39 -21.45
C LEU A 72 -0.04 4.32 -22.47
N LYS A 73 -0.71 3.17 -22.44
CA LYS A 73 -0.52 2.09 -23.40
C LYS A 73 -1.22 2.31 -24.75
N LYS A 74 -1.94 3.44 -24.91
CA LYS A 74 -2.79 3.72 -26.09
C LYS A 74 -3.79 2.60 -26.38
N ASN A 75 -4.26 1.93 -25.33
CA ASN A 75 -5.26 0.88 -25.43
C ASN A 75 -6.66 1.52 -25.53
N PRO A 76 -7.46 1.20 -26.57
CA PRO A 76 -8.79 1.80 -26.76
C PRO A 76 -9.85 1.31 -25.76
N ALA A 77 -9.51 0.36 -24.88
CA ALA A 77 -10.40 -0.12 -23.83
C ALA A 77 -10.81 1.00 -22.86
N ARG A 78 -11.98 0.82 -22.24
CA ARG A 78 -12.57 1.77 -21.29
C ARG A 78 -12.75 1.14 -19.93
N VAL A 79 -12.71 1.98 -18.92
CA VAL A 79 -12.91 1.59 -17.53
C VAL A 79 -14.27 2.07 -17.05
N ALA A 80 -15.15 1.12 -16.75
CA ALA A 80 -16.43 1.37 -16.09
C ALA A 80 -16.31 1.07 -14.59
N VAL A 81 -16.77 1.97 -13.72
CA VAL A 81 -16.81 1.77 -12.26
C VAL A 81 -18.24 1.85 -11.74
N LEU A 82 -18.78 0.71 -11.29
CA LEU A 82 -20.10 0.63 -10.66
C LEU A 82 -20.01 0.93 -9.16
N MET A 83 -20.76 1.94 -8.70
CA MET A 83 -20.67 2.51 -7.36
C MET A 83 -22.05 2.70 -6.74
N GLY A 84 -22.13 2.61 -5.41
CA GLY A 84 -23.36 2.92 -4.68
C GLY A 84 -23.52 4.43 -4.41
N ASP A 85 -24.74 4.89 -4.16
CA ASP A 85 -25.02 6.26 -3.73
C ASP A 85 -24.58 6.53 -2.27
N GLY A 86 -24.77 5.58 -1.35
CA GLY A 86 -24.24 5.68 0.02
C GLY A 86 -22.71 5.71 0.06
N GLU A 87 -22.06 5.05 -0.89
CA GLU A 87 -20.60 5.04 -1.04
C GLU A 87 -20.02 6.43 -1.41
N GLN A 88 -20.81 7.30 -2.06
CA GLN A 88 -20.35 8.64 -2.49
C GLN A 88 -20.00 9.58 -1.31
N GLN A 89 -20.34 9.20 -0.07
CA GLN A 89 -19.96 9.92 1.15
C GLN A 89 -18.47 9.84 1.45
N LYS A 90 -17.75 8.87 0.87
CA LYS A 90 -16.33 8.66 1.10
C LYS A 90 -15.50 9.76 0.42
N GLY A 91 -14.70 10.48 1.21
CA GLY A 91 -13.85 11.58 0.73
C GLY A 91 -12.92 11.21 -0.44
N GLN A 92 -12.41 9.97 -0.45
CA GLN A 92 -11.56 9.44 -1.51
C GLN A 92 -12.19 9.50 -2.91
N ILE A 93 -13.53 9.45 -3.04
CA ILE A 93 -14.21 9.63 -4.34
C ILE A 93 -14.06 11.07 -4.84
N ALA A 94 -14.16 12.04 -3.94
CA ALA A 94 -13.94 13.44 -4.28
C ALA A 94 -12.49 13.67 -4.75
N GLU A 95 -11.54 12.96 -4.15
CA GLU A 95 -10.15 13.01 -4.58
C GLU A 95 -9.98 12.48 -6.01
N ALA A 96 -10.46 11.25 -6.27
CA ALA A 96 -10.37 10.61 -7.58
C ALA A 96 -11.05 11.41 -8.70
N ARG A 97 -12.17 12.10 -8.42
CA ARG A 97 -12.85 12.94 -9.40
C ARG A 97 -11.96 14.07 -9.92
N ARG A 98 -11.19 14.72 -9.04
CA ARG A 98 -10.29 15.84 -9.42
C ARG A 98 -9.12 15.33 -10.25
N PHE A 99 -8.52 14.22 -9.83
CA PHE A 99 -7.41 13.59 -10.55
C PHE A 99 -7.83 13.19 -11.97
N ALA A 100 -8.98 12.53 -12.13
CA ALA A 100 -9.44 12.05 -13.43
C ALA A 100 -9.70 13.19 -14.43
N VAL A 101 -10.13 14.36 -13.95
CA VAL A 101 -10.27 15.57 -14.80
C VAL A 101 -8.90 16.16 -15.13
N LYS A 102 -7.99 16.28 -14.14
CA LYS A 102 -6.64 16.82 -14.35
C LYS A 102 -5.88 16.08 -15.44
N TYR A 103 -6.06 14.76 -15.51
CA TYR A 103 -5.36 13.88 -16.46
C TYR A 103 -6.23 13.43 -17.64
N GLU A 104 -7.35 14.11 -17.87
CA GLU A 104 -8.23 13.92 -19.04
C GLU A 104 -8.59 12.44 -19.29
N LEU A 105 -8.94 11.71 -18.22
CA LEU A 105 -9.26 10.27 -18.27
C LEU A 105 -10.65 10.04 -18.89
N SER A 106 -10.85 10.45 -20.15
CA SER A 106 -12.09 10.28 -20.92
C SER A 106 -12.46 8.82 -21.20
N ASN A 107 -11.50 7.90 -21.04
CA ASN A 107 -11.73 6.46 -21.07
C ASN A 107 -12.28 5.88 -19.75
N LEU A 108 -12.42 6.70 -18.69
CA LEU A 108 -13.05 6.36 -17.42
C LEU A 108 -14.50 6.85 -17.36
N PHE A 109 -15.41 5.99 -16.91
CA PHE A 109 -16.75 6.42 -16.53
C PHE A 109 -17.29 5.69 -15.30
N GLY A 110 -18.08 6.42 -14.51
CA GLY A 110 -18.77 5.89 -13.33
C GLY A 110 -20.23 5.57 -13.61
N ILE A 111 -20.78 4.61 -12.88
CA ILE A 111 -22.22 4.34 -12.79
C ILE A 111 -22.59 4.36 -11.31
N VAL A 112 -23.44 5.30 -10.91
CA VAL A 112 -23.94 5.40 -9.54
C VAL A 112 -25.34 4.83 -9.47
N ASP A 113 -25.48 3.75 -8.70
CA ASP A 113 -26.77 3.18 -8.29
C ASP A 113 -27.43 4.08 -7.24
N ARG A 114 -28.36 4.92 -7.68
CA ARG A 114 -29.08 5.88 -6.83
C ARG A 114 -30.39 5.28 -6.34
N ASN A 115 -30.28 4.35 -5.40
CA ASN A 115 -31.43 3.66 -4.81
C ASN A 115 -32.01 4.34 -3.54
N HIS A 116 -31.37 5.41 -3.06
CA HIS A 116 -31.78 6.22 -1.91
C HIS A 116 -31.65 5.57 -0.53
N LEU A 117 -30.97 4.43 -0.42
CA LEU A 117 -30.84 3.66 0.81
C LEU A 117 -29.39 3.29 1.11
N GLN A 118 -29.07 3.28 2.40
CA GLN A 118 -27.87 2.68 2.99
C GLN A 118 -28.28 1.78 4.16
N ILE A 119 -27.31 1.11 4.81
CA ILE A 119 -27.58 0.20 5.94
C ILE A 119 -28.50 0.84 6.99
N GLY A 120 -28.21 2.09 7.36
CA GLY A 120 -28.95 2.82 8.39
C GLY A 120 -30.32 3.36 7.98
N GLY A 121 -30.73 3.22 6.71
CA GLY A 121 -31.99 3.78 6.21
C GLY A 121 -31.80 4.69 5.00
N SER A 122 -32.69 5.66 4.83
CA SER A 122 -32.64 6.58 3.68
C SER A 122 -31.40 7.46 3.72
N THR A 123 -30.71 7.61 2.58
CA THR A 123 -29.59 8.55 2.46
C THR A 123 -30.03 9.97 2.80
N ASN A 124 -31.29 10.35 2.54
CA ASN A 124 -31.77 11.71 2.84
C ASN A 124 -31.89 12.00 4.35
N GLN A 125 -31.92 10.95 5.18
CA GLN A 125 -31.99 11.07 6.63
C GLN A 125 -30.63 10.79 7.28
N VAL A 126 -29.93 9.75 6.80
CA VAL A 126 -28.65 9.35 7.39
C VAL A 126 -27.54 10.34 7.01
N MET A 127 -27.41 10.67 5.72
CA MET A 127 -26.44 11.65 5.24
C MET A 127 -26.84 12.18 3.85
N PRO A 128 -27.47 13.36 3.76
CA PRO A 128 -27.89 13.97 2.50
C PRO A 128 -26.71 14.22 1.55
N GLN A 129 -26.91 14.02 0.25
CA GLN A 129 -25.84 14.15 -0.76
C GLN A 129 -26.38 14.80 -2.04
N ALA A 130 -25.59 15.70 -2.63
CA ALA A 130 -25.91 16.36 -3.89
C ALA A 130 -25.14 15.75 -5.06
N ILE A 131 -25.16 14.41 -5.17
CA ILE A 131 -24.27 13.61 -6.04
C ILE A 131 -24.08 14.23 -7.43
N ARG A 132 -25.16 14.54 -8.16
CA ARG A 132 -25.07 15.16 -9.50
C ARG A 132 -24.33 16.49 -9.48
N ALA A 133 -24.68 17.37 -8.55
CA ALA A 133 -24.05 18.68 -8.42
C ALA A 133 -22.57 18.57 -8.05
N ASP A 134 -22.19 17.60 -7.21
CA ASP A 134 -20.80 17.38 -6.82
C ASP A 134 -19.93 16.91 -8.00
N TYR A 135 -20.48 16.07 -8.88
CA TYR A 135 -19.79 15.67 -10.12
C TYR A 135 -19.70 16.83 -11.13
N ILE A 136 -20.77 17.62 -11.30
CA ILE A 136 -20.75 18.85 -12.13
C ILE A 136 -19.68 19.82 -11.62
N ALA A 137 -19.64 20.06 -10.30
CA ALA A 137 -18.65 20.92 -9.66
C ALA A 137 -17.22 20.40 -9.83
N SER A 138 -17.06 19.08 -9.97
CA SER A 138 -15.79 18.43 -10.29
C SER A 138 -15.47 18.39 -11.79
N ARG A 139 -16.30 19.01 -12.65
CA ARG A 139 -16.19 19.03 -14.12
C ARG A 139 -16.35 17.68 -14.84
N TRP A 140 -17.13 16.77 -14.28
CA TRP A 140 -17.50 15.53 -14.97
C TRP A 140 -18.74 15.74 -15.84
N ASN A 141 -18.84 14.99 -16.94
CA ASN A 141 -20.10 14.87 -17.67
C ASN A 141 -21.10 14.08 -16.81
N VAL A 142 -22.31 14.60 -16.61
CA VAL A 142 -23.34 13.93 -15.80
C VAL A 142 -24.54 13.55 -16.63
N LEU A 143 -24.78 12.26 -16.79
CA LEU A 143 -25.99 11.72 -17.40
C LEU A 143 -26.90 11.20 -16.29
N TYR A 144 -28.11 11.76 -16.19
CA TYR A 144 -29.10 11.28 -15.23
C TYR A 144 -30.12 10.39 -15.92
N VAL A 145 -30.29 9.17 -15.39
CA VAL A 145 -31.29 8.21 -15.85
C VAL A 145 -32.41 8.20 -14.83
N GLU A 146 -33.60 8.65 -15.25
CA GLU A 146 -34.76 8.85 -14.35
C GLU A 146 -35.32 7.52 -13.84
N ASP A 147 -35.33 6.49 -14.69
CA ASP A 147 -35.62 5.11 -14.29
C ASP A 147 -34.46 4.19 -14.64
N GLY A 148 -33.60 3.91 -13.67
CA GLY A 148 -32.49 2.97 -13.78
C GLY A 148 -32.90 1.51 -13.88
N ASN A 149 -34.20 1.20 -13.79
CA ASN A 149 -34.76 -0.13 -14.04
C ASN A 149 -35.30 -0.26 -15.48
N ASP A 150 -35.31 0.82 -16.25
CA ASP A 150 -35.62 0.82 -17.68
C ASP A 150 -34.33 0.59 -18.48
N PHE A 151 -34.18 -0.62 -19.01
CA PHE A 151 -32.97 -1.03 -19.74
C PHE A 151 -32.70 -0.19 -20.99
N GLU A 152 -33.73 0.35 -21.63
CA GLU A 152 -33.55 1.22 -22.80
C GLU A 152 -32.94 2.55 -22.38
N GLN A 153 -33.41 3.16 -21.30
CA GLN A 153 -32.83 4.41 -20.78
C GLN A 153 -31.38 4.23 -20.34
N VAL A 154 -31.08 3.13 -19.64
CA VAL A 154 -29.70 2.79 -19.23
C VAL A 154 -28.82 2.57 -20.46
N PHE A 155 -29.30 1.82 -21.46
CA PHE A 155 -28.58 1.56 -22.70
C PHE A 155 -28.28 2.85 -23.47
N GLN A 156 -29.24 3.76 -23.61
CA GLN A 156 -29.02 5.05 -24.28
C GLN A 156 -27.99 5.91 -23.56
N ALA A 157 -27.99 5.93 -22.21
CA ALA A 157 -26.96 6.64 -21.45
C ALA A 157 -25.57 6.04 -21.65
N LEU A 158 -25.44 4.71 -21.56
CA LEU A 158 -24.20 3.99 -21.83
C LEU A 158 -23.68 4.25 -23.25
N LYS A 159 -24.59 4.21 -24.24
CA LYS A 159 -24.26 4.48 -25.65
C LYS A 159 -23.72 5.90 -25.84
N LYS A 160 -24.33 6.91 -25.22
CA LYS A 160 -23.82 8.29 -25.28
C LYS A 160 -22.40 8.41 -24.73
N VAL A 161 -22.15 7.84 -23.55
CA VAL A 161 -20.80 7.80 -22.95
C VAL A 161 -19.83 7.05 -23.86
N TYR A 162 -20.21 5.87 -24.33
CA TYR A 162 -19.38 5.03 -25.20
C TYR A 162 -19.02 5.71 -26.52
N ARG A 163 -19.91 6.55 -27.07
CA ARG A 163 -19.69 7.27 -28.33
C ARG A 163 -19.08 8.66 -28.14
N HIS A 164 -18.78 9.06 -26.91
CA HIS A 164 -18.40 10.44 -26.57
C HIS A 164 -19.44 11.49 -27.02
N GLU A 165 -20.73 11.13 -27.06
CA GLU A 165 -21.85 12.04 -27.32
C GLU A 165 -22.25 12.74 -26.00
N VAL A 166 -21.30 13.48 -25.41
CA VAL A 166 -21.41 14.19 -24.13
C VAL A 166 -20.89 15.62 -24.27
N ASP A 167 -21.10 16.48 -23.26
CA ASP A 167 -20.81 17.92 -23.34
C ASP A 167 -19.32 18.22 -23.56
N ASP A 168 -18.44 17.53 -22.82
CA ASP A 168 -16.98 17.62 -22.98
C ASP A 168 -16.39 16.21 -23.12
N PRO A 169 -15.99 15.77 -24.33
CA PRO A 169 -15.50 14.41 -24.55
C PRO A 169 -14.09 14.15 -23.99
N THR A 170 -13.39 15.17 -23.50
CA THR A 170 -12.03 15.07 -22.93
C THR A 170 -12.02 14.69 -21.45
N VAL A 171 -13.14 14.91 -20.75
CA VAL A 171 -13.27 14.63 -19.31
C VAL A 171 -14.10 13.36 -19.07
N PRO A 172 -13.93 12.70 -17.92
CA PRO A 172 -14.70 11.51 -17.59
C PRO A 172 -16.21 11.78 -17.44
N SER A 173 -16.99 10.70 -17.54
CA SER A 173 -18.47 10.75 -17.44
C SER A 173 -18.97 9.96 -16.23
N VAL A 174 -20.11 10.37 -15.68
CA VAL A 174 -20.86 9.59 -14.70
C VAL A 174 -22.31 9.44 -15.13
N ILE A 175 -22.82 8.21 -15.04
CA ILE A 175 -24.25 7.91 -15.16
C ILE A 175 -24.79 7.79 -13.74
N VAL A 176 -25.74 8.65 -13.37
CA VAL A 176 -26.46 8.56 -12.10
C VAL A 176 -27.83 7.99 -12.40
N ALA A 177 -28.04 6.72 -12.07
CA ALA A 177 -29.26 5.99 -12.39
C ALA A 177 -30.13 5.85 -11.14
N ARG A 178 -31.36 6.38 -11.18
CA ARG A 178 -32.30 6.26 -10.07
C ARG A 178 -32.96 4.88 -10.08
N THR A 179 -32.70 4.09 -9.07
CA THR A 179 -33.10 2.68 -8.99
C THR A 179 -33.94 2.41 -7.74
N VAL A 180 -34.41 1.17 -7.57
CA VAL A 180 -35.12 0.72 -6.38
C VAL A 180 -34.35 -0.46 -5.78
N MET A 181 -33.87 -0.34 -4.55
CA MET A 181 -33.24 -1.47 -3.85
C MET A 181 -34.26 -2.60 -3.69
N GLY A 182 -33.90 -3.81 -4.10
CA GLY A 182 -34.79 -4.98 -4.06
C GLY A 182 -35.84 -5.00 -5.18
N LYS A 183 -35.63 -4.25 -6.28
CA LYS A 183 -36.52 -4.22 -7.46
C LYS A 183 -36.94 -5.63 -7.89
N GLY A 184 -38.23 -5.80 -8.16
CA GLY A 184 -38.80 -7.06 -8.64
C GLY A 184 -39.33 -7.98 -7.54
N VAL A 185 -39.02 -7.69 -6.26
CA VAL A 185 -39.58 -8.41 -5.11
C VAL A 185 -40.34 -7.41 -4.23
N SER A 186 -41.67 -7.43 -4.34
CA SER A 186 -42.60 -6.44 -3.81
C SER A 186 -42.41 -6.12 -2.32
N PHE A 187 -42.14 -7.15 -1.51
CA PHE A 187 -41.96 -6.97 -0.08
C PHE A 187 -40.56 -6.50 0.31
N MET A 188 -39.59 -6.54 -0.61
CA MET A 188 -38.21 -6.05 -0.42
C MET A 188 -38.00 -4.63 -0.96
N GLU A 189 -38.75 -4.24 -1.99
CA GLU A 189 -38.58 -2.95 -2.67
C GLU A 189 -38.54 -1.78 -1.69
N ASN A 190 -37.49 -0.95 -1.82
CA ASN A 190 -37.27 0.28 -1.06
C ASN A 190 -37.27 0.08 0.48
N LYS A 191 -36.72 -1.05 0.97
CA LYS A 191 -36.59 -1.33 2.40
C LYS A 191 -35.15 -1.64 2.81
N ALA A 192 -34.54 -0.72 3.56
CA ALA A 192 -33.16 -0.84 4.05
C ALA A 192 -32.90 -2.11 4.87
N LYS A 193 -33.92 -2.69 5.52
CA LYS A 193 -33.78 -3.94 6.30
C LYS A 193 -33.26 -5.12 5.47
N TYR A 194 -33.39 -5.08 4.15
CA TYR A 194 -32.90 -6.14 3.25
C TYR A 194 -31.50 -5.87 2.67
N HIS A 195 -30.83 -4.78 3.03
CA HIS A 195 -29.54 -4.39 2.46
C HIS A 195 -28.45 -5.47 2.58
N GLY A 196 -28.37 -6.15 3.73
CA GLY A 196 -27.37 -7.21 3.99
C GLY A 196 -27.97 -8.47 4.61
N SER A 197 -29.29 -8.64 4.51
CA SER A 197 -30.05 -9.70 5.18
C SER A 197 -30.38 -10.83 4.22
N THR A 198 -30.16 -12.07 4.65
CA THR A 198 -30.69 -13.24 3.94
C THR A 198 -32.19 -13.37 4.17
N LEU A 199 -32.92 -13.87 3.18
CA LEU A 199 -34.34 -14.19 3.33
C LEU A 199 -34.54 -15.49 4.12
N LYS A 200 -35.65 -15.59 4.85
CA LYS A 200 -36.16 -16.87 5.37
C LYS A 200 -36.71 -17.73 4.23
N ASP A 201 -36.89 -19.03 4.46
CA ASP A 201 -37.31 -19.97 3.42
C ASP A 201 -38.65 -19.62 2.77
N ASP A 202 -39.62 -19.16 3.55
CA ASP A 202 -40.92 -18.71 3.09
C ASP A 202 -40.83 -17.41 2.28
N GLU A 203 -40.06 -16.44 2.76
CA GLU A 203 -39.78 -15.20 2.02
C GLU A 203 -39.01 -15.46 0.73
N ALA A 204 -38.04 -16.37 0.73
CA ALA A 204 -37.24 -16.73 -0.43
C ALA A 204 -38.09 -17.46 -1.48
N ALA A 205 -38.95 -18.39 -1.07
CA ALA A 205 -39.89 -19.06 -1.97
C ALA A 205 -40.85 -18.05 -2.62
N ARG A 206 -41.42 -17.12 -1.85
CA ARG A 206 -42.28 -16.05 -2.37
C ARG A 206 -41.52 -15.12 -3.33
N ALA A 207 -40.28 -14.76 -3.02
CA ALA A 207 -39.46 -13.94 -3.90
C ALA A 207 -39.19 -14.63 -5.24
N LEU A 208 -38.88 -15.93 -5.24
CA LEU A 208 -38.66 -16.71 -6.45
C LEU A 208 -39.94 -16.86 -7.28
N GLU A 209 -41.10 -17.03 -6.63
CA GLU A 209 -42.40 -17.02 -7.29
C GLU A 209 -42.71 -15.68 -7.97
N GLU A 210 -42.49 -14.55 -7.29
CA GLU A 210 -42.65 -13.20 -7.87
C GLU A 210 -41.72 -12.98 -9.08
N LEU A 211 -40.54 -13.61 -9.08
CA LEU A 211 -39.57 -13.57 -10.18
C LEU A 211 -39.82 -14.62 -11.27
N GLY A 212 -40.80 -15.52 -11.10
CA GLY A 212 -41.11 -16.58 -12.06
C GLY A 212 -40.05 -17.70 -12.14
N VAL A 213 -39.30 -17.92 -11.07
CA VAL A 213 -38.22 -18.92 -10.99
C VAL A 213 -38.65 -20.09 -10.09
N GLU A 214 -38.47 -21.32 -10.57
CA GLU A 214 -38.70 -22.52 -9.76
C GLU A 214 -37.75 -22.55 -8.55
N ASN A 215 -38.24 -22.90 -7.36
CA ASN A 215 -37.45 -22.83 -6.13
C ASN A 215 -36.35 -23.91 -6.04
N PRO A 216 -35.06 -23.58 -6.25
CA PRO A 216 -33.99 -24.58 -6.27
C PRO A 216 -33.38 -24.79 -4.87
N ILE A 217 -33.77 -23.99 -3.87
CA ILE A 217 -33.09 -23.91 -2.57
C ILE A 217 -33.04 -25.26 -1.83
N PRO A 218 -34.12 -26.08 -1.76
CA PRO A 218 -34.06 -27.37 -1.07
C PRO A 218 -32.98 -28.30 -1.65
N SER A 219 -32.93 -28.43 -2.99
CA SER A 219 -31.94 -29.27 -3.70
C SER A 219 -30.52 -28.74 -3.52
N LEU A 220 -30.32 -27.43 -3.66
CA LEU A 220 -29.00 -26.81 -3.47
C LEU A 220 -28.48 -26.96 -2.03
N ARG A 221 -29.35 -26.90 -1.02
CA ARG A 221 -28.98 -27.13 0.38
C ARG A 221 -28.52 -28.57 0.61
N GLU A 222 -29.22 -29.54 0.03
CA GLU A 222 -28.83 -30.95 0.11
C GLU A 222 -27.44 -31.16 -0.52
N LYS A 223 -27.23 -30.67 -1.75
CA LYS A 223 -25.93 -30.74 -2.43
C LYS A 223 -24.82 -30.09 -1.59
N ARG A 224 -25.08 -28.89 -1.07
CA ARG A 224 -24.11 -28.14 -0.25
C ARG A 224 -23.77 -28.84 1.06
N SER A 225 -24.71 -29.56 1.67
CA SER A 225 -24.49 -30.29 2.93
C SER A 225 -23.46 -31.42 2.83
N THR A 226 -23.23 -31.94 1.62
CA THR A 226 -22.29 -33.04 1.36
C THR A 226 -20.95 -32.57 0.81
N ARG A 227 -20.79 -31.26 0.57
CA ARG A 227 -19.61 -30.68 -0.05
C ARG A 227 -18.43 -30.61 0.94
N LYS A 228 -17.25 -30.96 0.46
CA LYS A 228 -16.01 -30.85 1.25
C LYS A 228 -15.44 -29.43 1.12
N ILE A 229 -14.94 -28.91 2.24
CA ILE A 229 -14.19 -27.65 2.27
C ILE A 229 -12.82 -27.89 1.63
N PHE A 230 -12.41 -27.00 0.74
CA PHE A 230 -11.07 -26.99 0.14
C PHE A 230 -10.22 -25.89 0.78
N GLN A 231 -8.90 -25.97 0.66
CA GLN A 231 -7.98 -24.95 1.20
C GLN A 231 -7.26 -24.15 0.11
N SER A 232 -7.27 -24.63 -1.13
CA SER A 232 -6.57 -23.99 -2.25
C SER A 232 -7.44 -22.90 -2.88
N HIS A 233 -6.92 -21.67 -2.91
CA HIS A 233 -7.45 -20.59 -3.73
C HIS A 233 -6.54 -20.43 -4.94
N PHE A 234 -7.13 -20.26 -6.13
CA PHE A 234 -6.38 -19.97 -7.35
C PHE A 234 -6.71 -18.55 -7.80
N CYS A 235 -5.66 -17.76 -8.05
CA CYS A 235 -5.78 -16.41 -8.59
C CYS A 235 -4.79 -16.29 -9.75
N ALA A 236 -5.17 -15.58 -10.81
CA ALA A 236 -4.31 -15.43 -11.97
C ALA A 236 -2.98 -14.72 -11.58
N PRO A 237 -1.84 -15.17 -12.14
CA PRO A 237 -0.57 -14.48 -11.96
C PRO A 237 -0.63 -13.09 -12.61
N GLN A 238 0.12 -12.14 -12.06
CA GLN A 238 0.19 -10.77 -12.58
C GLN A 238 1.47 -10.56 -13.39
N ALA A 239 1.35 -9.78 -14.47
CA ALA A 239 2.50 -9.39 -15.29
C ALA A 239 3.29 -8.25 -14.62
N TYR A 240 4.60 -8.19 -14.87
CA TYR A 240 5.46 -7.09 -14.44
C TYR A 240 6.43 -6.75 -15.58
N PRO A 241 6.70 -5.46 -15.84
CA PRO A 241 7.59 -5.09 -16.92
C PRO A 241 9.03 -5.45 -16.56
N ARG A 242 9.81 -5.79 -17.59
CA ARG A 242 11.25 -5.90 -17.43
C ARG A 242 11.87 -4.51 -17.29
N ILE A 243 12.44 -4.25 -16.11
CA ILE A 243 13.10 -2.98 -15.77
C ILE A 243 14.62 -3.09 -15.91
N GLU A 244 15.22 -2.16 -16.63
CA GLU A 244 16.67 -1.98 -16.70
C GLU A 244 17.11 -1.09 -15.54
N VAL A 245 17.79 -1.68 -14.56
CA VAL A 245 18.12 -0.98 -13.32
C VAL A 245 19.43 -0.20 -13.36
N GLY A 246 20.29 -0.38 -14.37
CA GLY A 246 21.58 0.32 -14.48
C GLY A 246 22.61 -0.04 -13.39
N GLU A 247 23.73 0.67 -13.40
CA GLU A 247 24.84 0.44 -12.46
C GLU A 247 24.68 1.24 -11.15
N PRO A 248 24.91 0.62 -9.98
CA PRO A 248 24.84 1.31 -8.70
C PRO A 248 25.84 2.45 -8.56
N ARG A 249 25.38 3.59 -8.02
CA ARG A 249 26.27 4.71 -7.66
C ARG A 249 27.05 4.37 -6.38
N THR A 250 28.24 4.95 -6.28
CA THR A 250 29.06 4.91 -5.05
C THR A 250 29.36 6.34 -4.61
N TYR A 251 28.78 6.72 -3.48
CA TYR A 251 29.04 7.95 -2.75
C TYR A 251 30.28 7.78 -1.87
N GLY A 252 31.24 8.70 -1.98
CA GLY A 252 32.54 8.62 -1.31
C GLY A 252 32.51 9.02 0.17
N PRO A 253 33.56 8.71 0.96
CA PRO A 253 33.61 8.98 2.41
C PRO A 253 33.32 10.43 2.82
N ASP A 254 33.79 11.39 2.01
CA ASP A 254 33.63 12.83 2.28
C ASP A 254 32.34 13.42 1.69
N GLU A 255 31.56 12.63 0.94
CA GLU A 255 30.35 13.11 0.30
C GLU A 255 29.19 13.16 1.29
N ARG A 256 28.65 14.35 1.53
CA ARG A 256 27.55 14.56 2.46
C ARG A 256 26.22 14.75 1.73
N THR A 257 25.39 13.72 1.71
CA THR A 257 24.07 13.72 1.06
C THR A 257 23.04 13.00 1.93
N ASP A 258 21.82 12.81 1.46
CA ASP A 258 20.75 12.12 2.18
C ASP A 258 20.17 10.96 1.34
N ASN A 259 19.51 10.00 2.01
CA ASN A 259 18.94 8.82 1.37
C ASN A 259 17.90 9.21 0.31
N ARG A 260 17.09 10.24 0.59
CA ARG A 260 16.07 10.73 -0.36
C ARG A 260 16.69 11.27 -1.66
N SER A 261 17.85 11.93 -1.60
CA SER A 261 18.56 12.41 -2.79
C SER A 261 19.18 11.26 -3.58
N ALA A 262 19.66 10.20 -2.90
CA ALA A 262 20.08 8.97 -3.56
C ALA A 262 18.91 8.25 -4.26
N TYR A 263 17.75 8.17 -3.59
CA TYR A 263 16.51 7.69 -4.20
C TYR A 263 16.14 8.48 -5.47
N GLY A 264 16.11 9.81 -5.37
CA GLY A 264 15.84 10.68 -6.51
C GLY A 264 16.82 10.49 -7.68
N ALA A 265 18.10 10.29 -7.37
CA ALA A 265 19.13 10.01 -8.38
C ALA A 265 18.92 8.65 -9.06
N VAL A 266 18.49 7.62 -8.33
CA VAL A 266 18.15 6.32 -8.94
C VAL A 266 16.89 6.42 -9.78
N LEU A 267 15.84 7.12 -9.34
CA LEU A 267 14.66 7.33 -10.19
C LEU A 267 15.02 8.06 -11.49
N GLU A 268 15.89 9.07 -11.43
CA GLU A 268 16.38 9.74 -12.64
C GLU A 268 17.10 8.76 -13.60
N ASP A 269 17.93 7.85 -13.07
CA ASP A 269 18.56 6.78 -13.85
C ASP A 269 17.52 5.82 -14.46
N LEU A 270 16.54 5.39 -13.66
CA LEU A 270 15.48 4.49 -14.10
C LEU A 270 14.63 5.11 -15.22
N ALA A 271 14.28 6.39 -15.11
CA ALA A 271 13.58 7.12 -16.17
C ALA A 271 14.39 7.11 -17.47
N ARG A 272 15.69 7.44 -17.39
CA ARG A 272 16.58 7.48 -18.57
C ARG A 272 16.69 6.13 -19.27
N LEU A 273 16.67 5.03 -18.52
CA LEU A 273 16.81 3.69 -19.07
C LEU A 273 15.49 3.11 -19.56
N ASN A 274 14.36 3.47 -18.94
CA ASN A 274 13.10 2.74 -19.13
C ASN A 274 11.96 3.56 -19.73
N ASN A 275 12.05 4.89 -19.77
CA ASN A 275 10.94 5.76 -20.17
C ASN A 275 11.20 6.57 -21.44
N MET A 276 12.32 6.34 -22.13
CA MET A 276 12.64 7.03 -23.40
C MET A 276 11.86 6.50 -24.61
N GLY A 277 11.14 5.38 -24.44
CA GLY A 277 10.27 4.81 -25.46
C GLY A 277 8.90 5.50 -25.50
N GLU A 278 8.03 5.01 -26.39
CA GLU A 278 6.66 5.53 -26.55
C GLU A 278 5.77 5.27 -25.33
N ILE A 279 5.97 4.11 -24.66
CA ILE A 279 5.27 3.72 -23.45
C ILE A 279 6.29 3.69 -22.31
N PRO A 280 6.12 4.50 -21.24
CA PRO A 280 7.01 4.43 -20.09
C PRO A 280 6.84 3.10 -19.36
N LYS A 281 7.85 2.63 -18.64
CA LYS A 281 7.72 1.43 -17.78
C LYS A 281 7.68 1.76 -16.30
N VAL A 282 8.29 2.88 -15.92
CA VAL A 282 8.36 3.35 -14.53
C VAL A 282 7.49 4.58 -14.41
N LEU A 283 6.56 4.58 -13.45
CA LEU A 283 5.67 5.70 -13.17
C LEU A 283 6.00 6.29 -11.80
N GLY A 284 5.97 7.61 -11.69
CA GLY A 284 6.21 8.33 -10.45
C GLY A 284 4.96 9.08 -9.99
N PHE A 285 4.61 8.94 -8.71
CA PHE A 285 3.45 9.59 -8.10
C PHE A 285 3.86 10.36 -6.84
N SER A 286 3.36 11.58 -6.71
CA SER A 286 3.56 12.48 -5.56
C SER A 286 2.23 13.10 -5.13
N CYS A 287 2.18 13.60 -3.90
CA CYS A 287 1.07 14.38 -3.35
C CYS A 287 1.58 15.75 -2.86
N ASP A 288 1.84 16.65 -3.80
CA ASP A 288 2.35 18.02 -3.59
C ASP A 288 3.70 18.09 -2.87
N LEU A 289 4.53 17.05 -3.02
CA LEU A 289 5.78 16.88 -2.27
C LEU A 289 6.99 16.54 -3.14
N GLU A 290 6.90 16.66 -4.47
CA GLU A 290 7.97 16.37 -5.43
C GLU A 290 9.34 16.91 -4.97
N GLY A 291 9.32 18.17 -4.53
CA GLY A 291 10.42 18.91 -3.94
C GLY A 291 11.17 18.15 -2.84
N SER A 292 10.38 17.64 -1.92
CA SER A 292 10.78 17.06 -0.64
C SER A 292 11.15 15.59 -0.77
N VAL A 293 10.44 14.85 -1.64
CA VAL A 293 10.70 13.42 -1.94
C VAL A 293 11.74 13.19 -3.03
N LYS A 294 12.26 14.27 -3.62
CA LYS A 294 13.39 14.27 -4.58
C LYS A 294 13.08 13.67 -5.96
N MET A 295 11.86 13.85 -6.46
CA MET A 295 11.45 13.30 -7.76
C MET A 295 11.70 14.24 -8.95
N GLN A 296 12.29 15.43 -8.75
CA GLN A 296 12.46 16.42 -9.82
C GLN A 296 13.33 15.93 -10.98
N GLY A 297 14.33 15.10 -10.70
CA GLY A 297 15.17 14.49 -11.72
C GLY A 297 14.37 13.55 -12.64
N PHE A 298 13.55 12.69 -12.03
CA PHE A 298 12.64 11.80 -12.73
C PHE A 298 11.61 12.58 -13.56
N HIS A 299 10.93 13.55 -12.95
CA HIS A 299 9.91 14.36 -13.59
C HIS A 299 10.46 15.10 -14.81
N ARG A 300 11.64 15.72 -14.69
CA ARG A 300 12.29 16.42 -15.80
C ARG A 300 12.61 15.51 -17.00
N LEU A 301 12.97 14.24 -16.77
CA LEU A 301 13.29 13.30 -17.84
C LEU A 301 12.07 12.57 -18.41
N SER A 302 11.00 12.47 -17.63
CA SER A 302 9.84 11.64 -17.95
C SER A 302 8.54 12.32 -17.55
N GLU A 303 8.31 13.53 -18.07
CA GLU A 303 7.15 14.36 -17.75
C GLU A 303 5.81 13.63 -17.94
N ASN A 304 5.71 12.82 -18.99
CA ASN A 304 4.54 11.99 -19.29
C ASN A 304 4.34 10.77 -18.36
N ALA A 305 5.28 10.50 -17.45
CA ALA A 305 5.22 9.39 -16.50
C ALA A 305 5.29 9.84 -15.03
N PHE A 306 5.34 11.14 -14.77
CA PHE A 306 5.21 11.72 -13.44
C PHE A 306 3.80 12.29 -13.26
N PHE A 307 3.14 11.89 -12.17
CA PHE A 307 1.76 12.26 -11.86
C PHE A 307 1.68 12.88 -10.47
N GLU A 308 1.30 14.14 -10.44
CA GLU A 308 1.03 14.89 -9.23
C GLU A 308 -0.45 14.74 -8.87
N ALA A 309 -0.74 14.08 -7.76
CA ALA A 309 -2.10 13.86 -7.29
C ALA A 309 -2.67 15.04 -6.49
N GLY A 310 -1.87 16.04 -6.13
CA GLY A 310 -2.20 17.02 -5.10
C GLY A 310 -2.24 16.38 -3.71
N ILE A 311 -2.76 17.09 -2.72
CA ILE A 311 -2.88 16.60 -1.32
C ILE A 311 -4.05 15.59 -1.24
N GLN A 312 -3.84 14.40 -1.78
CA GLN A 312 -4.85 13.37 -2.09
C GLN A 312 -4.30 11.95 -1.88
N GLU A 313 -3.72 11.69 -0.72
CA GLU A 313 -2.96 10.47 -0.43
C GLU A 313 -3.82 9.20 -0.49
N HIS A 314 -5.08 9.26 -0.02
CA HIS A 314 -5.98 8.10 -0.12
C HIS A 314 -6.21 7.71 -1.58
N HIS A 315 -6.51 8.67 -2.45
CA HIS A 315 -6.64 8.41 -3.88
C HIS A 315 -5.35 7.88 -4.49
N CYS A 316 -4.24 8.58 -4.25
CA CYS A 316 -2.95 8.25 -4.85
C CYS A 316 -2.46 6.85 -4.46
N ALA A 317 -2.62 6.45 -3.19
CA ALA A 317 -2.24 5.12 -2.71
C ALA A 317 -2.99 4.00 -3.45
N THR A 318 -4.31 4.12 -3.62
CA THR A 318 -5.10 3.12 -4.37
C THR A 318 -4.81 3.18 -5.86
N LEU A 319 -4.69 4.39 -6.44
CA LEU A 319 -4.41 4.58 -7.87
C LEU A 319 -3.05 3.99 -8.27
N ALA A 320 -2.00 4.28 -7.51
CA ALA A 320 -0.65 3.78 -7.76
C ALA A 320 -0.58 2.25 -7.63
N GLY A 321 -1.32 1.67 -6.68
CA GLY A 321 -1.49 0.22 -6.57
C GLY A 321 -2.20 -0.36 -7.79
N ALA A 322 -3.33 0.23 -8.21
CA ALA A 322 -4.10 -0.26 -9.35
C ALA A 322 -3.35 -0.17 -10.68
N VAL A 323 -2.71 0.96 -10.97
CA VAL A 323 -1.93 1.12 -12.22
C VAL A 323 -0.73 0.17 -12.29
N SER A 324 -0.16 -0.24 -11.15
CA SER A 324 0.93 -1.22 -11.13
C SER A 324 0.52 -2.60 -11.67
N LYS A 325 -0.79 -2.90 -11.71
CA LYS A 325 -1.34 -4.12 -12.33
C LYS A 325 -1.47 -4.01 -13.84
N GLU A 326 -1.35 -2.80 -14.38
CA GLU A 326 -1.32 -2.53 -15.82
C GLU A 326 0.11 -2.63 -16.37
N ASP A 327 0.94 -3.55 -15.88
CA ASP A 327 2.32 -3.77 -16.38
C ASP A 327 3.24 -2.54 -16.27
N PHE A 328 3.16 -1.81 -15.14
CA PHE A 328 4.04 -0.68 -14.81
C PHE A 328 4.71 -0.86 -13.44
N ALA A 329 5.94 -0.37 -13.30
CA ALA A 329 6.59 -0.18 -12.01
C ALA A 329 6.16 1.18 -11.42
N ALA A 330 5.17 1.18 -10.53
CA ALA A 330 4.62 2.39 -9.94
C ALA A 330 5.28 2.77 -8.61
N PHE A 331 5.97 3.91 -8.58
CA PHE A 331 6.56 4.52 -7.39
C PHE A 331 5.63 5.59 -6.84
N PHE A 332 5.15 5.39 -5.61
CA PHE A 332 4.41 6.41 -4.87
C PHE A 332 5.28 6.95 -3.73
N SER A 333 5.49 8.27 -3.72
CA SER A 333 6.29 8.95 -2.71
C SER A 333 5.58 10.12 -2.06
N THR A 334 5.63 10.10 -0.73
CA THR A 334 5.16 11.18 0.16
C THR A 334 5.92 11.07 1.49
N PHE A 335 5.52 11.80 2.53
CA PHE A 335 6.07 11.64 3.87
C PHE A 335 5.51 10.39 4.56
N GLY A 336 6.24 9.83 5.52
CA GLY A 336 5.83 8.61 6.23
C GLY A 336 4.43 8.70 6.81
N VAL A 337 4.07 9.82 7.44
CA VAL A 337 2.78 9.95 8.13
C VAL A 337 1.60 9.90 7.16
N PHE A 338 1.73 10.54 5.98
CA PHE A 338 0.69 10.57 4.96
C PHE A 338 0.69 9.28 4.11
N GLY A 339 1.88 8.77 3.81
CA GLY A 339 2.08 7.58 2.98
C GLY A 339 1.87 6.25 3.70
N VAL A 340 1.77 6.25 5.04
CA VAL A 340 1.56 5.03 5.83
C VAL A 340 0.39 5.17 6.79
N CYS A 341 0.42 6.12 7.72
CA CYS A 341 -0.58 6.21 8.78
C CYS A 341 -1.95 6.59 8.22
N GLU A 342 -2.00 7.62 7.37
CA GLU A 342 -3.23 8.05 6.70
C GLU A 342 -3.74 7.00 5.70
N THR A 343 -2.84 6.38 4.93
CA THR A 343 -3.19 5.49 3.81
C THR A 343 -3.15 3.99 4.13
N TYR A 344 -3.03 3.61 5.40
CA TYR A 344 -2.88 2.21 5.82
C TYR A 344 -3.95 1.29 5.22
N ASN A 345 -5.20 1.75 5.20
CA ASN A 345 -6.32 0.96 4.70
C ASN A 345 -6.30 0.79 3.17
N GLN A 346 -5.76 1.76 2.42
CA GLN A 346 -5.54 1.64 0.98
C GLN A 346 -4.42 0.65 0.70
N HIS A 347 -3.32 0.68 1.47
CA HIS A 347 -2.25 -0.31 1.35
C HIS A 347 -2.70 -1.71 1.72
N ARG A 348 -3.61 -1.85 2.69
CA ARG A 348 -4.26 -3.14 2.98
C ARG A 348 -5.03 -3.68 1.77
N LEU A 349 -5.71 -2.82 1.02
CA LEU A 349 -6.42 -3.23 -0.20
C LEU A 349 -5.45 -3.53 -1.35
N ASN A 350 -4.35 -2.77 -1.47
CA ASN A 350 -3.26 -3.04 -2.41
C ASN A 350 -2.59 -4.40 -2.13
N ASP A 351 -2.38 -4.72 -0.86
CA ASP A 351 -1.85 -6.01 -0.41
C ASP A 351 -2.79 -7.16 -0.76
N ILE A 352 -4.08 -7.01 -0.43
CA ILE A 352 -5.14 -7.97 -0.78
C ILE A 352 -5.27 -8.17 -2.30
N ASN A 353 -5.01 -7.13 -3.09
CA ASN A 353 -5.04 -7.19 -4.54
C ASN A 353 -3.75 -7.68 -5.18
N GLU A 354 -2.74 -8.02 -4.38
CA GLU A 354 -1.39 -8.39 -4.80
C GLU A 354 -0.84 -7.40 -5.83
N THR A 355 -0.96 -6.11 -5.55
CA THR A 355 -0.38 -5.07 -6.42
C THR A 355 1.15 -5.15 -6.43
N GLN A 356 1.77 -4.28 -7.21
CA GLN A 356 3.22 -4.23 -7.41
C GLN A 356 3.78 -2.85 -7.05
N LEU A 357 3.16 -2.24 -6.02
CA LEU A 357 3.39 -0.88 -5.60
C LEU A 357 4.78 -0.73 -4.96
N LYS A 358 5.50 0.32 -5.35
CA LYS A 358 6.74 0.75 -4.71
C LYS A 358 6.43 1.99 -3.86
N LEU A 359 6.07 1.78 -2.61
CA LEU A 359 5.81 2.86 -1.65
C LEU A 359 7.15 3.32 -1.07
N VAL A 360 7.57 4.55 -1.40
CA VAL A 360 8.82 5.13 -0.89
C VAL A 360 8.49 6.36 -0.06
N CYS A 361 8.58 6.22 1.26
CA CYS A 361 8.28 7.30 2.19
C CYS A 361 9.55 7.93 2.75
N THR A 362 9.60 9.26 2.67
CA THR A 362 10.65 10.05 3.31
C THR A 362 10.16 10.62 4.64
N HIS A 363 11.03 11.26 5.42
CA HIS A 363 10.66 11.92 6.68
C HIS A 363 9.99 10.95 7.69
N VAL A 364 10.43 9.69 7.72
CA VAL A 364 10.02 8.76 8.77
C VAL A 364 10.79 9.05 10.07
N GLY A 365 10.20 8.68 11.20
CA GLY A 365 10.79 8.81 12.53
C GLY A 365 10.89 10.25 13.04
N LEU A 366 11.68 10.44 14.09
CA LEU A 366 12.06 11.74 14.62
C LEU A 366 13.01 12.51 13.69
N ASP A 367 13.64 11.83 12.72
CA ASP A 367 14.60 12.43 11.78
C ASP A 367 14.02 13.57 10.91
N VAL A 368 12.70 13.68 10.82
CA VAL A 368 12.04 14.85 10.22
C VAL A 368 12.45 16.16 10.91
N GLY A 369 12.69 16.10 12.22
CA GLY A 369 13.19 17.22 13.02
C GLY A 369 12.12 18.24 13.35
N GLU A 370 12.33 19.47 12.87
CA GLU A 370 11.65 20.66 13.34
C GLU A 370 10.14 20.72 13.01
N ASP A 371 9.65 19.92 12.06
CA ASP A 371 8.21 19.86 11.76
C ASP A 371 7.39 19.27 12.93
N GLY A 372 8.04 18.48 13.79
CA GLY A 372 7.46 17.99 15.05
C GLY A 372 6.44 16.85 14.89
N GLN A 373 5.73 16.57 15.99
CA GLN A 373 4.96 15.34 16.18
C GLN A 373 3.95 14.99 15.07
N THR A 374 3.38 15.98 14.38
CA THR A 374 2.38 15.72 13.32
C THR A 374 3.00 15.16 12.04
N HIS A 375 4.31 15.32 11.87
CA HIS A 375 5.07 14.83 10.71
C HIS A 375 6.01 13.68 11.06
N GLN A 376 6.24 13.43 12.36
CA GLN A 376 7.04 12.33 12.87
C GLN A 376 6.27 11.00 12.77
N CYS A 377 6.49 10.26 11.69
CA CYS A 377 5.90 8.93 11.54
C CYS A 377 6.74 7.90 12.30
N ILE A 378 6.30 7.48 13.49
CA ILE A 378 7.06 6.57 14.39
C ILE A 378 6.43 5.18 14.50
N ASP A 379 5.38 4.92 13.73
CA ASP A 379 4.51 3.74 13.76
C ASP A 379 4.47 3.00 12.40
N TYR A 380 5.24 3.45 11.41
CA TYR A 380 5.24 2.91 10.05
C TYR A 380 5.54 1.40 9.97
N LEU A 381 6.51 0.88 10.72
CA LEU A 381 6.78 -0.55 10.73
C LEU A 381 5.64 -1.31 11.39
N SER A 382 5.08 -0.76 12.48
CA SER A 382 4.00 -1.39 13.23
C SER A 382 2.72 -1.58 12.40
N LEU A 383 2.42 -0.63 11.52
CA LEU A 383 1.29 -0.70 10.62
C LEU A 383 1.58 -1.67 9.47
N LEU A 384 2.67 -1.44 8.72
CA LEU A 384 2.94 -2.18 7.49
C LEU A 384 3.34 -3.63 7.70
N GLN A 385 3.87 -4.02 8.86
CA GLN A 385 4.19 -5.42 9.13
C GLN A 385 2.94 -6.33 9.12
N ASN A 386 1.75 -5.76 9.36
CA ASN A 386 0.48 -6.48 9.31
C ASN A 386 0.04 -6.80 7.87
N LEU A 387 0.64 -6.16 6.87
CA LEU A 387 0.36 -6.40 5.45
C LEU A 387 1.23 -7.55 4.96
N TYR A 388 0.64 -8.68 4.62
CA TYR A 388 1.33 -9.96 4.40
C TYR A 388 2.27 -9.91 3.19
N GLY A 389 1.86 -9.32 2.08
CA GLY A 389 2.59 -9.27 0.81
C GLY A 389 3.56 -8.09 0.68
N PHE A 390 3.66 -7.19 1.66
CA PHE A 390 4.65 -6.11 1.67
C PHE A 390 6.02 -6.59 2.18
N SER A 391 7.08 -6.22 1.45
CA SER A 391 8.46 -6.22 1.97
C SER A 391 8.82 -4.83 2.50
N LEU A 392 9.53 -4.75 3.63
CA LEU A 392 9.82 -3.50 4.34
C LEU A 392 11.32 -3.27 4.46
N PHE A 393 11.83 -2.23 3.82
CA PHE A 393 13.26 -1.91 3.76
C PHE A 393 13.58 -0.52 4.32
N MET A 394 14.67 -0.42 5.07
CA MET A 394 15.13 0.77 5.80
C MET A 394 16.63 1.01 5.53
N PRO A 395 17.00 1.54 4.36
CA PRO A 395 18.41 1.72 4.00
C PRO A 395 19.13 2.66 4.97
N ALA A 396 20.36 2.30 5.33
CA ALA A 396 21.16 3.02 6.32
C ALA A 396 21.82 4.29 5.79
N ASP A 397 22.20 4.31 4.51
CA ASP A 397 22.92 5.42 3.90
C ASP A 397 22.61 5.56 2.39
N PRO A 398 23.14 6.60 1.71
CA PRO A 398 22.91 6.83 0.29
C PRO A 398 23.33 5.67 -0.62
N ASN A 399 24.42 4.98 -0.29
CA ASN A 399 24.94 3.84 -1.06
C ASN A 399 24.03 2.62 -0.97
N GLN A 400 23.50 2.34 0.23
CA GLN A 400 22.54 1.25 0.43
C GLN A 400 21.18 1.61 -0.16
N THR A 401 20.77 2.88 -0.08
CA THR A 401 19.52 3.36 -0.69
C THR A 401 19.52 3.11 -2.20
N ASP A 402 20.60 3.44 -2.91
CA ASP A 402 20.69 3.21 -4.35
C ASP A 402 20.37 1.74 -4.72
N ARG A 403 21.03 0.80 -4.03
CA ARG A 403 20.88 -0.65 -4.30
C ARG A 403 19.51 -1.19 -3.89
N VAL A 404 18.93 -0.69 -2.81
CA VAL A 404 17.56 -1.06 -2.38
C VAL A 404 16.55 -0.59 -3.42
N ILE A 405 16.66 0.65 -3.92
CA ILE A 405 15.72 1.19 -4.91
C ILE A 405 15.83 0.45 -6.25
N ARG A 406 17.05 0.14 -6.70
CA ARG A 406 17.25 -0.71 -7.90
C ARG A 406 16.63 -2.09 -7.70
N HIS A 407 16.83 -2.71 -6.53
CA HIS A 407 16.22 -4.01 -6.24
C HIS A 407 14.69 -3.99 -6.32
N ILE A 408 14.01 -3.03 -5.69
CA ILE A 408 12.54 -2.98 -5.73
C ILE A 408 12.00 -2.62 -7.11
N ALA A 409 12.78 -1.90 -7.94
CA ALA A 409 12.43 -1.57 -9.31
C ALA A 409 12.49 -2.79 -10.24
N GLU A 410 13.43 -3.72 -10.01
CA GLU A 410 13.58 -4.93 -10.83
C GLU A 410 12.54 -6.00 -10.50
N ASN A 411 12.07 -6.05 -9.24
CA ASN A 411 11.31 -7.18 -8.73
C ASN A 411 9.82 -6.87 -8.58
N PRO A 412 8.89 -7.78 -8.96
CA PRO A 412 7.46 -7.61 -8.76
C PRO A 412 7.07 -7.68 -7.27
N GLY A 413 5.88 -7.17 -6.96
CA GLY A 413 5.30 -7.19 -5.61
C GLY A 413 5.33 -5.85 -4.90
N ASN A 414 4.73 -5.83 -3.70
CA ASN A 414 4.58 -4.63 -2.88
C ASN A 414 5.83 -4.41 -2.01
N PHE A 415 6.40 -3.21 -2.11
CA PHE A 415 7.56 -2.82 -1.32
C PHE A 415 7.30 -1.49 -0.61
N PHE A 416 7.78 -1.41 0.63
CA PHE A 416 7.95 -0.18 1.36
C PHE A 416 9.43 0.11 1.55
N VAL A 417 9.84 1.35 1.26
CA VAL A 417 11.16 1.88 1.62
C VAL A 417 10.97 3.13 2.45
N GLY A 418 11.43 3.09 3.70
CA GLY A 418 11.38 4.22 4.62
C GLY A 418 12.75 4.88 4.79
N MET A 419 12.79 6.20 4.84
CA MET A 419 14.04 6.95 5.10
C MET A 419 13.78 8.27 5.83
N GLY A 420 14.77 8.69 6.61
CA GLY A 420 14.78 9.99 7.28
C GLY A 420 15.04 11.16 6.32
N ARG A 421 15.24 12.36 6.89
CA ARG A 421 15.45 13.62 6.16
C ARG A 421 16.92 14.06 6.20
N SER A 422 17.66 13.67 7.23
CA SER A 422 18.98 14.18 7.55
C SER A 422 20.03 13.83 6.49
N LYS A 423 20.98 14.75 6.30
CA LYS A 423 22.19 14.47 5.52
C LYS A 423 23.23 13.76 6.39
N MET A 424 23.86 12.75 5.83
CA MET A 424 24.86 11.89 6.44
C MET A 424 26.04 11.69 5.49
N SER A 425 27.18 11.32 6.05
CA SER A 425 28.28 10.75 5.27
C SER A 425 28.07 9.24 5.15
N PRO A 426 28.55 8.57 4.08
CA PRO A 426 28.50 7.13 3.97
C PRO A 426 29.12 6.42 5.18
N ILE A 427 28.53 5.29 5.57
CA ILE A 427 29.08 4.45 6.62
C ILE A 427 30.32 3.75 6.07
N LEU A 428 31.42 3.77 6.83
CA LEU A 428 32.68 3.16 6.44
C LEU A 428 32.87 1.78 7.05
N ASP A 429 33.47 0.88 6.29
CA ASP A 429 34.01 -0.38 6.78
C ASP A 429 35.29 -0.15 7.62
N GLU A 430 35.87 -1.24 8.15
CA GLU A 430 37.10 -1.16 8.96
C GLU A 430 38.35 -0.79 8.12
N ALA A 431 38.27 -0.85 6.79
CA ALA A 431 39.32 -0.40 5.87
C ALA A 431 39.17 1.08 5.46
N GLY A 432 38.11 1.76 5.90
CA GLY A 432 37.82 3.16 5.57
C GLY A 432 37.12 3.36 4.22
N ALA A 433 36.65 2.30 3.57
CA ALA A 433 35.88 2.39 2.34
C ALA A 433 34.36 2.42 2.63
N PRO A 434 33.52 2.99 1.75
CA PRO A 434 32.07 2.96 1.93
C PRO A 434 31.53 1.52 2.03
N ALA A 435 30.97 1.16 3.18
CA ALA A 435 30.53 -0.20 3.52
C ALA A 435 29.47 -0.75 2.57
N PHE A 436 28.64 0.13 2.02
CA PHE A 436 27.58 -0.20 1.08
C PHE A 436 27.88 0.22 -0.36
N GLY A 437 29.11 0.68 -0.64
CA GLY A 437 29.56 1.08 -1.96
C GLY A 437 30.20 -0.07 -2.77
N GLY A 438 30.67 0.24 -3.97
CA GLY A 438 31.44 -0.70 -4.81
C GLY A 438 30.72 -2.04 -5.01
N ALA A 439 31.37 -3.15 -4.61
CA ALA A 439 30.90 -4.51 -4.82
C ALA A 439 29.77 -4.97 -3.86
N TYR A 440 29.35 -4.13 -2.91
CA TYR A 440 28.23 -4.47 -2.01
C TYR A 440 26.95 -4.78 -2.81
N LYS A 441 26.21 -5.81 -2.38
CA LYS A 441 24.93 -6.20 -2.95
C LYS A 441 23.89 -6.29 -1.84
N PHE A 442 22.78 -5.59 -2.01
CA PHE A 442 21.63 -5.75 -1.13
C PHE A 442 20.94 -7.09 -1.41
N VAL A 443 20.64 -7.84 -0.35
CA VAL A 443 19.90 -9.10 -0.41
C VAL A 443 18.76 -9.02 0.61
N PRO A 444 17.49 -9.05 0.20
CA PRO A 444 16.35 -9.04 1.14
C PRO A 444 16.49 -10.12 2.20
N GLY A 445 16.21 -9.77 3.45
CA GLY A 445 16.27 -10.68 4.59
C GLY A 445 17.69 -11.02 5.08
N LYS A 446 18.73 -10.38 4.56
CA LYS A 446 20.11 -10.53 5.04
C LYS A 446 20.55 -9.29 5.82
N ALA A 447 21.10 -9.49 7.02
CA ALA A 447 21.70 -8.42 7.81
C ALA A 447 23.17 -8.17 7.41
N ASP A 448 23.63 -6.92 7.52
CA ASP A 448 25.03 -6.56 7.23
C ASP A 448 25.83 -6.45 8.52
N TRP A 449 26.90 -7.25 8.63
CA TRP A 449 27.84 -7.19 9.75
C TRP A 449 28.87 -6.10 9.50
N LEU A 450 28.65 -4.92 10.10
CA LEU A 450 29.55 -3.78 9.94
C LEU A 450 30.76 -3.85 10.86
N ARG A 451 30.59 -4.39 12.06
CA ARG A 451 31.65 -4.60 13.05
C ARG A 451 31.47 -5.96 13.70
N ARG A 452 32.58 -6.61 14.04
CA ARG A 452 32.59 -7.84 14.83
C ARG A 452 33.01 -7.54 16.27
N GLY A 453 32.50 -8.33 17.20
CA GLY A 453 32.77 -8.20 18.63
C GLY A 453 32.13 -9.32 19.44
N THR A 454 32.61 -9.54 20.65
CA THR A 454 32.22 -10.66 21.54
C THR A 454 31.49 -10.22 22.80
N HIS A 455 31.59 -8.95 23.18
CA HIS A 455 31.05 -8.46 24.45
C HIS A 455 29.54 -8.19 24.39
N GLY A 456 28.98 -8.07 23.19
CA GLY A 456 27.57 -7.78 22.91
C GLY A 456 27.39 -7.43 21.43
N ALA A 457 26.15 -7.17 21.00
CA ALA A 457 25.86 -6.70 19.65
C ALA A 457 24.81 -5.57 19.64
N ILE A 458 25.05 -4.56 18.80
CA ILE A 458 24.12 -3.47 18.52
C ILE A 458 23.45 -3.75 17.17
N LEU A 459 22.12 -3.80 17.15
CA LEU A 459 21.29 -4.05 15.98
C LEU A 459 20.52 -2.76 15.67
N SER A 460 20.69 -2.23 14.47
CA SER A 460 20.07 -0.95 14.06
C SER A 460 19.82 -0.90 12.56
N TYR A 461 19.22 0.18 12.08
CA TYR A 461 18.97 0.47 10.67
C TYR A 461 18.85 1.99 10.48
N GLY A 462 18.78 2.44 9.22
CA GLY A 462 18.48 3.83 8.89
C GLY A 462 19.48 4.83 9.48
N SER A 463 18.99 6.01 9.82
CA SER A 463 19.77 7.12 10.40
C SER A 463 20.44 6.76 11.74
N VAL A 464 19.78 5.96 12.58
CA VAL A 464 20.29 5.58 13.91
C VAL A 464 21.53 4.70 13.83
N LEU A 465 21.73 3.98 12.72
CA LEU A 465 22.91 3.13 12.54
C LEU A 465 24.23 3.91 12.59
N HIS A 466 24.23 5.18 12.14
CA HIS A 466 25.40 6.05 12.24
C HIS A 466 25.83 6.26 13.69
N TYR A 467 24.87 6.47 14.58
CA TYR A 467 25.11 6.61 16.02
C TYR A 467 25.52 5.28 16.67
N ALA A 468 24.97 4.15 16.20
CA ALA A 468 25.38 2.83 16.65
C ALA A 468 26.84 2.50 16.31
N VAL A 469 27.30 2.86 15.10
CA VAL A 469 28.72 2.69 14.71
C VAL A 469 29.62 3.59 15.56
N GLN A 470 29.25 4.87 15.74
CA GLN A 470 30.01 5.80 16.60
C GLN A 470 30.09 5.31 18.05
N ALA A 471 28.98 4.82 18.60
CA ALA A 471 28.93 4.27 19.95
C ALA A 471 29.85 3.05 20.10
N ARG A 472 29.88 2.16 19.09
CA ARG A 472 30.84 1.04 19.07
C ARG A 472 32.28 1.54 19.10
N GLU A 473 32.65 2.51 18.26
CA GLU A 473 34.03 3.01 18.23
C GLU A 473 34.43 3.64 19.57
N GLU A 474 33.54 4.40 20.18
CA GLU A 474 33.76 4.98 21.50
C GLU A 474 33.92 3.91 22.60
N LEU A 475 33.06 2.89 22.61
CA LEU A 475 33.12 1.77 23.56
C LEU A 475 34.44 0.99 23.43
N ALA A 476 34.91 0.76 22.20
CA ALA A 476 36.17 0.11 21.94
C ALA A 476 37.36 0.94 22.45
N GLN A 477 37.39 2.24 22.12
CA GLN A 477 38.53 3.12 22.41
C GLN A 477 38.61 3.52 23.89
N LYS A 478 37.48 3.89 24.52
CA LYS A 478 37.46 4.43 25.88
C LYS A 478 37.23 3.38 26.97
N HIS A 479 36.62 2.24 26.61
CA HIS A 479 36.19 1.24 27.60
C HIS A 479 36.68 -0.19 27.32
N GLY A 480 37.40 -0.41 26.21
CA GLY A 480 37.92 -1.72 25.82
C GLY A 480 36.82 -2.72 25.45
N LEU A 481 35.61 -2.25 25.14
CA LEU A 481 34.46 -3.11 24.85
C LEU A 481 34.26 -3.26 23.35
N GLN A 482 34.51 -4.47 22.85
CA GLN A 482 34.32 -4.84 21.44
C GLN A 482 32.91 -5.41 21.23
N LEU A 483 31.96 -4.55 20.84
CA LEU A 483 30.61 -4.96 20.44
C LEU A 483 30.54 -5.16 18.91
N ALA A 484 29.74 -6.13 18.48
CA ALA A 484 29.34 -6.23 17.08
C ALA A 484 28.32 -5.14 16.72
N VAL A 485 28.27 -4.75 15.45
CA VAL A 485 27.25 -3.84 14.90
C VAL A 485 26.66 -4.46 13.66
N LEU A 486 25.34 -4.63 13.65
CA LEU A 486 24.59 -5.19 12.53
C LEU A 486 23.58 -4.18 12.01
N ASN A 487 23.54 -4.05 10.69
CA ASN A 487 22.52 -3.31 9.95
C ASN A 487 21.38 -4.24 9.53
N PHE A 488 20.15 -3.83 9.80
CA PHE A 488 18.94 -4.50 9.34
C PHE A 488 18.21 -3.63 8.32
N ALA A 489 18.80 -3.47 7.13
CA ALA A 489 18.14 -2.79 6.02
C ALA A 489 16.88 -3.50 5.54
N SER A 490 16.75 -4.80 5.83
CA SER A 490 15.52 -5.56 5.62
C SER A 490 14.86 -5.86 6.96
N ILE A 491 13.70 -5.23 7.18
CA ILE A 491 12.86 -5.52 8.34
C ILE A 491 11.94 -6.68 8.01
N LYS A 492 11.33 -6.70 6.82
CA LYS A 492 10.50 -7.81 6.35
C LYS A 492 10.91 -8.17 4.92
N PRO A 493 11.46 -9.38 4.67
CA PRO A 493 11.81 -10.43 5.64
C PRO A 493 12.94 -10.01 6.60
N LEU A 494 13.04 -10.68 7.76
CA LEU A 494 14.05 -10.40 8.80
C LEU A 494 15.09 -11.52 8.84
N ASP A 495 16.36 -11.17 9.04
CA ASP A 495 17.45 -12.14 9.20
C ASP A 495 17.46 -12.76 10.61
N ALA A 496 16.60 -13.75 10.85
CA ALA A 496 16.53 -14.45 12.13
C ALA A 496 17.87 -15.14 12.48
N ALA A 497 18.56 -15.70 11.48
CA ALA A 497 19.83 -16.39 11.68
C ALA A 497 20.94 -15.44 12.15
N ALA A 498 21.03 -14.23 11.60
CA ALA A 498 21.98 -13.22 12.07
C ALA A 498 21.66 -12.76 13.51
N ILE A 499 20.38 -12.65 13.87
CA ILE A 499 19.96 -12.35 15.25
C ILE A 499 20.42 -13.47 16.19
N ALA A 500 20.18 -14.73 15.84
CA ALA A 500 20.59 -15.90 16.60
C ALA A 500 22.12 -15.96 16.77
N GLU A 501 22.88 -15.65 15.71
CA GLU A 501 24.34 -15.57 15.77
C GLU A 501 24.80 -14.43 16.69
N ALA A 502 24.25 -13.23 16.55
CA ALA A 502 24.57 -12.09 17.41
C ALA A 502 24.23 -12.37 18.88
N ALA A 503 23.13 -13.07 19.14
CA ALA A 503 22.67 -13.41 20.49
C ALA A 503 23.66 -14.27 21.27
N LYS A 504 24.57 -14.99 20.59
CA LYS A 504 25.66 -15.76 21.22
C LYS A 504 26.62 -14.89 22.04
N THR A 505 26.69 -13.59 21.75
CA THR A 505 27.45 -12.61 22.56
C THR A 505 26.85 -12.42 23.96
N GLY A 506 25.60 -12.84 24.20
CA GLY A 506 24.92 -12.79 25.49
C GLY A 506 24.14 -11.50 25.78
N LEU A 507 24.42 -10.42 25.04
CA LEU A 507 23.70 -9.15 25.12
C LEU A 507 23.43 -8.58 23.72
N LEU A 508 22.16 -8.34 23.43
CA LEU A 508 21.71 -7.55 22.30
C LEU A 508 21.21 -6.18 22.75
N ILE A 509 21.51 -5.16 21.96
CA ILE A 509 20.94 -3.82 22.07
C ILE A 509 20.31 -3.49 20.72
N THR A 510 19.03 -3.14 20.69
CA THR A 510 18.41 -2.52 19.51
C THR A 510 18.35 -1.02 19.69
N ALA A 511 18.63 -0.28 18.63
CA ALA A 511 18.50 1.18 18.58
C ALA A 511 17.81 1.57 17.28
N GLU A 512 16.67 2.26 17.37
CA GLU A 512 15.82 2.54 16.22
C GLU A 512 15.05 3.86 16.33
N ASP A 513 14.84 4.53 15.20
CA ASP A 513 13.98 5.71 15.09
C ASP A 513 12.55 5.28 14.75
N HIS A 514 11.94 4.62 15.73
CA HIS A 514 10.59 4.06 15.69
C HIS A 514 10.10 3.86 17.12
N HIS A 515 8.79 3.72 17.30
CA HIS A 515 8.20 3.29 18.57
C HIS A 515 8.87 1.99 19.06
N VAL A 516 9.41 2.05 20.28
CA VAL A 516 10.25 0.99 20.88
C VAL A 516 9.54 -0.37 21.03
N ASP A 517 8.21 -0.40 21.10
CA ASP A 517 7.42 -1.61 21.36
C ASP A 517 6.92 -2.32 20.11
N THR A 518 7.12 -1.74 18.94
CA THR A 518 6.52 -2.27 17.71
C THR A 518 7.47 -2.28 16.51
N GLY A 519 8.73 -1.88 16.70
CA GLY A 519 9.76 -1.91 15.66
C GLY A 519 10.74 -3.09 15.76
N LEU A 520 12.00 -2.90 15.35
CA LEU A 520 13.05 -3.93 15.30
C LEU A 520 13.26 -4.62 16.64
N GLY A 521 13.28 -3.88 17.75
CA GLY A 521 13.43 -4.42 19.10
C GLY A 521 12.38 -5.45 19.47
N ALA A 522 11.12 -5.18 19.13
CA ALA A 522 10.02 -6.12 19.36
C ALA A 522 10.19 -7.38 18.50
N ARG A 523 10.63 -7.22 17.25
CA ARG A 523 10.83 -8.35 16.34
C ARG A 523 12.02 -9.22 16.73
N VAL A 524 13.12 -8.62 17.18
CA VAL A 524 14.26 -9.35 17.77
C VAL A 524 13.80 -10.12 19.00
N SER A 525 12.95 -9.53 19.85
CA SER A 525 12.38 -10.23 21.01
C SER A 525 11.58 -11.47 20.61
N ASN A 526 10.79 -11.40 19.54
CA ASN A 526 10.04 -12.55 19.03
C ASN A 526 10.98 -13.66 18.56
N VAL A 527 11.99 -13.33 17.74
CA VAL A 527 12.99 -14.31 17.26
C VAL A 527 13.69 -15.00 18.43
N LEU A 528 14.17 -14.25 19.41
CA LEU A 528 14.82 -14.83 20.60
C LEU A 528 13.90 -15.78 21.37
N THR A 529 12.61 -15.43 21.47
CA THR A 529 11.62 -16.21 22.20
C THR A 529 11.24 -17.48 21.44
N ASP A 530 10.98 -17.37 20.13
CA ASP A 530 10.58 -18.47 19.26
C ASP A 530 11.72 -19.52 19.13
N GLU A 531 12.97 -19.06 19.07
CA GLU A 531 14.14 -19.95 19.02
C GLU A 531 14.60 -20.46 20.39
N GLY A 532 14.08 -19.88 21.48
CA GLY A 532 14.52 -20.21 22.85
C GLY A 532 15.96 -19.80 23.16
N THR A 533 16.48 -18.75 22.50
CA THR A 533 17.88 -18.31 22.64
C THR A 533 18.06 -17.46 23.91
N PRO A 534 18.83 -17.90 24.93
CA PRO A 534 19.02 -17.14 26.16
C PRO A 534 19.94 -15.93 25.92
N CYS A 535 19.34 -14.76 25.78
CA CYS A 535 20.06 -13.50 25.56
C CYS A 535 19.39 -12.34 26.31
N ARG A 536 20.19 -11.42 26.85
CA ARG A 536 19.66 -10.15 27.37
C ARG A 536 19.37 -9.23 26.19
N LEU A 537 18.23 -8.55 26.20
CA LEU A 537 17.85 -7.59 25.19
C LEU A 537 17.58 -6.22 25.83
N ILE A 538 18.27 -5.18 25.36
CA ILE A 538 17.99 -3.78 25.67
C ILE A 538 17.37 -3.15 24.42
N ARG A 539 16.20 -2.53 24.55
CA ARG A 539 15.52 -1.85 23.45
C ARG A 539 15.58 -0.34 23.65
N LEU A 540 16.20 0.34 22.70
CA LEU A 540 16.26 1.80 22.61
C LEU A 540 15.44 2.23 21.38
N GLY A 541 14.53 3.16 21.58
CA GLY A 541 13.60 3.64 20.57
C GLY A 541 12.73 4.74 21.15
N VAL A 542 11.81 5.25 20.33
CA VAL A 542 10.89 6.33 20.69
C VAL A 542 9.84 5.83 21.67
N LYS A 543 9.66 6.53 22.80
CA LYS A 543 8.77 6.11 23.91
C LYS A 543 7.51 6.95 24.04
N LYS A 544 7.46 8.09 23.35
CA LYS A 544 6.37 9.08 23.37
C LYS A 544 6.41 9.88 22.08
N TYR A 545 5.35 10.63 21.79
CA TYR A 545 5.40 11.60 20.68
C TYR A 545 6.56 12.57 20.87
N GLY A 546 7.34 12.77 19.81
CA GLY A 546 8.51 13.63 19.83
C GLY A 546 8.14 15.11 19.86
N LEU A 547 9.10 15.94 20.27
CA LEU A 547 8.98 17.39 20.19
C LEU A 547 9.52 17.88 18.84
N SER A 548 9.32 19.18 18.55
CA SER A 548 10.04 19.84 17.47
C SER A 548 11.47 20.16 17.93
N GLY A 549 12.46 19.86 17.09
CA GLY A 549 13.86 20.13 17.37
C GLY A 549 14.78 19.55 16.31
N LYS A 550 16.09 19.79 16.43
CA LYS A 550 17.07 19.17 15.54
C LYS A 550 17.03 17.65 15.73
N PRO A 551 17.15 16.85 14.66
CA PRO A 551 17.16 15.37 14.77
C PRO A 551 18.12 14.82 15.83
N SER A 552 19.33 15.39 15.93
CA SER A 552 20.31 14.99 16.96
C SER A 552 19.81 15.18 18.39
N ASP A 553 19.12 16.29 18.66
CA ASP A 553 18.62 16.63 19.99
C ASP A 553 17.43 15.73 20.35
N LEU A 554 16.60 15.40 19.35
CA LEU A 554 15.48 14.47 19.50
C LEU A 554 15.97 13.05 19.79
N TYR A 555 16.98 12.56 19.05
CA TYR A 555 17.60 11.27 19.32
C TYR A 555 18.25 11.19 20.69
N HIS A 556 18.94 12.26 21.11
CA HIS A 556 19.49 12.36 22.46
C HIS A 556 18.40 12.26 23.53
N SER A 557 17.26 12.95 23.31
CA SER A 557 16.14 12.94 24.27
C SER A 557 15.50 11.57 24.46
N GLU A 558 15.54 10.70 23.45
CA GLU A 558 15.05 9.32 23.51
C GLU A 558 16.16 8.30 23.85
N GLY A 559 17.43 8.74 23.89
CA GLY A 559 18.59 7.91 24.20
C GLY A 559 18.97 6.95 23.07
N ILE A 560 18.71 7.33 21.82
CA ILE A 560 19.07 6.58 20.60
C ILE A 560 20.23 7.23 19.84
N ASP A 561 20.84 8.27 20.40
CA ASP A 561 22.10 8.84 19.93
C ASP A 561 23.32 8.06 20.47
N THR A 562 24.53 8.51 20.10
CA THR A 562 25.79 7.87 20.49
C THR A 562 25.92 7.78 22.02
N GLU A 563 25.66 8.88 22.74
CA GLU A 563 25.78 8.92 24.20
C GLU A 563 24.77 7.98 24.88
N GLY A 564 23.51 7.99 24.43
CA GLY A 564 22.47 7.10 24.93
C GLY A 564 22.81 5.63 24.77
N ILE A 565 23.33 5.23 23.60
CA ILE A 565 23.74 3.85 23.32
C ILE A 565 24.94 3.45 24.19
N VAL A 566 25.98 4.29 24.28
CA VAL A 566 27.15 4.04 25.16
C VAL A 566 26.69 3.86 26.61
N LYS A 567 25.85 4.76 27.12
CA LYS A 567 25.30 4.70 28.47
C LYS A 567 24.51 3.41 28.71
N ALA A 568 23.72 2.95 27.75
CA ALA A 568 22.99 1.69 27.87
C ALA A 568 23.94 0.48 28.01
N VAL A 569 25.02 0.44 27.24
CA VAL A 569 26.03 -0.62 27.32
C VAL A 569 26.81 -0.58 28.65
N LEU A 570 27.20 0.60 29.11
CA LEU A 570 27.90 0.76 30.40
C LEU A 570 27.00 0.36 31.58
N ASN A 571 25.72 0.72 31.56
CA ASN A 571 24.76 0.25 32.55
C ASN A 571 24.61 -1.29 32.52
N ALA A 572 24.68 -1.91 31.35
CA ALA A 572 24.67 -3.36 31.22
C ALA A 572 25.96 -4.00 31.79
N LYS A 573 27.11 -3.34 31.62
CA LYS A 573 28.39 -3.73 32.25
C LYS A 573 28.28 -3.75 33.76
N GLU A 574 27.75 -2.70 34.37
CA GLU A 574 27.56 -2.59 35.83
C GLU A 574 26.66 -3.70 36.38
N LYS A 575 25.61 -4.06 35.62
CA LYS A 575 24.71 -5.18 35.95
C LYS A 575 25.31 -6.56 35.66
N ARG A 576 26.55 -6.64 35.17
CA ARG A 576 27.26 -7.88 34.78
C ARG A 576 26.53 -8.66 33.68
N TRP A 577 25.95 -7.96 32.71
CA TRP A 577 25.24 -8.58 31.58
C TRP A 577 26.14 -8.85 30.37
N LEU A 578 27.30 -8.19 30.28
CA LEU A 578 28.28 -8.42 29.23
C LEU A 578 29.08 -9.70 29.50
N LYS A 579 29.42 -10.44 28.44
CA LYS A 579 30.47 -11.47 28.51
C LYS A 579 31.83 -10.76 28.42
N ILE A 580 32.52 -10.65 29.54
CA ILE A 580 33.87 -10.05 29.66
C ILE A 580 34.89 -11.16 29.86
#